data_AF-A0A0V0R531-F1
#
_entry.id   AF-A0A0V0R531-F1
#
_cell.length_a   1.000
_cell.length_b   1.000
_cell.length_c   1.000
_cell.angle_alpha   90.00
_cell.angle_beta   90.00
_cell.angle_gamma   90.00
#
_symmetry.space_group_name_H-M   'P 1'
#
loop_
_entity.id
_entity.type
_entity.pdbx_description
1 polymer ?
#
loop_
_entity_poly.entity_id
_entity_poly.type
_entity_poly.pdbx_seq_one_letter_code
_entity_poly.pdbx_strand_id
1 'polypeptide(L)'
;MNFVLTLGGTFSLGFFYSKIHTENQNKEIEKLNQEKKQQEFKKYQDKIQHLEKIIQDQQQIAEKKKKEIPYIDSPIQIIDYSPFYKSYYDKQKKIPIAVEETSYRQNLSGEADRKNIRFYDEPQIQPPFQSQLQDYAGACHILGVNRGHMSPASNHKHKFEAMKSSFSLANKNLMKLETEKNGEIKIISGPLFIPEKQDIRKIKRPDIWINKQQYENLVENKYVGKIQNYVIGENQVYMPTHLYKIVVIPQKDGKQQQIGSFIVPNSEFLDNDKKISDWQVPLEKIEKLSGLSFNHLKMNKQNNLDYCLQEDSYCRKSQKELDYMYYKDRLIKNEKFEDAIFIEGTLSRKQINIKEFDDMYQIYKNKFKIALEQNINIDKQQPYWEKKDNCLQIKNLALYNEKLGKTVLEEEQQLLNQFVKQSSKAFKKCDDQEYKKQLFEKVKYRFYLKDSLFKKNFDSVFKNFEIVQKQDQQ
;
A
#
# COMPACT_ATOMS: atom_id res chain seq x y z
N MET A 1 -54.20 42.15 -101.41
CA MET A 1 -53.14 42.20 -100.37
C MET A 1 -53.76 41.76 -99.06
N ASN A 2 -53.90 40.45 -98.88
CA ASN A 2 -54.40 39.80 -97.67
C ASN A 2 -53.24 38.96 -97.14
N PHE A 3 -52.53 39.46 -96.14
CA PHE A 3 -51.63 38.66 -95.32
C PHE A 3 -51.36 39.43 -94.03
N VAL A 4 -51.41 38.70 -92.91
CA VAL A 4 -51.01 39.12 -91.55
C VAL A 4 -52.06 39.93 -90.77
N LEU A 5 -52.88 39.21 -89.98
CA LEU A 5 -53.12 39.41 -88.52
C LEU A 5 -54.38 38.63 -88.05
N THR A 6 -54.40 37.33 -88.30
CA THR A 6 -55.32 36.38 -87.66
C THR A 6 -54.47 35.23 -87.14
N LEU A 7 -53.92 35.35 -85.92
CA LEU A 7 -53.30 34.22 -85.17
C LEU A 7 -52.89 34.56 -83.71
N GLY A 8 -53.40 35.64 -83.09
CA GLY A 8 -52.96 36.07 -81.74
C GLY A 8 -53.91 35.80 -80.56
N GLY A 9 -55.15 35.37 -80.81
CA GLY A 9 -56.20 35.36 -79.78
C GLY A 9 -56.48 34.03 -79.08
N THR A 10 -56.24 32.89 -79.73
CA THR A 10 -56.71 31.58 -79.25
C THR A 10 -55.62 30.70 -78.62
N PHE A 11 -54.33 30.95 -78.89
CA PHE A 11 -53.22 30.23 -78.23
C PHE A 11 -52.94 30.74 -76.79
N SER A 12 -53.30 31.99 -76.49
CA SER A 12 -53.01 32.67 -75.22
C SER A 12 -53.92 32.20 -74.08
N LEU A 13 -55.18 31.87 -74.37
CA LEU A 13 -56.18 31.44 -73.39
C LEU A 13 -56.00 29.97 -72.95
N GLY A 14 -55.61 29.06 -73.86
CA GLY A 14 -55.37 27.66 -73.53
C GLY A 14 -54.13 27.43 -72.65
N PHE A 15 -53.05 28.19 -72.88
CA PHE A 15 -51.86 28.16 -72.03
C PHE A 15 -52.11 28.77 -70.64
N PHE A 16 -52.92 29.83 -70.56
CA PHE A 16 -53.31 30.43 -69.27
C PHE A 16 -54.20 29.49 -68.44
N TYR A 17 -55.19 28.84 -69.06
CA TYR A 17 -56.06 27.88 -68.36
C TYR A 17 -55.31 26.63 -67.88
N SER A 18 -54.43 26.08 -68.72
CA SER A 18 -53.55 24.95 -68.36
C SER A 18 -52.62 25.30 -67.20
N LYS A 19 -52.02 26.51 -67.23
CA LYS A 19 -51.11 26.97 -66.18
C LYS A 19 -51.82 27.22 -64.84
N ILE A 20 -53.00 27.86 -64.86
CA ILE A 20 -53.82 28.07 -63.65
C ILE A 20 -54.32 26.73 -63.09
N HIS A 21 -54.72 25.78 -63.94
CA HIS A 21 -55.17 24.47 -63.48
C HIS A 21 -54.03 23.66 -62.85
N THR A 22 -52.84 23.72 -63.43
CA THR A 22 -51.63 23.08 -62.90
C THR A 22 -51.16 23.73 -61.59
N GLU A 23 -51.24 25.06 -61.47
CA GLU A 23 -50.93 25.77 -60.22
C GLU A 23 -51.92 25.43 -59.09
N ASN A 24 -53.20 25.27 -59.41
CA ASN A 24 -54.20 24.86 -58.42
C ASN A 24 -53.99 23.41 -57.96
N GLN A 25 -53.67 22.49 -58.87
CA GLN A 25 -53.32 21.10 -58.52
C GLN A 25 -52.06 21.02 -57.66
N ASN A 26 -51.03 21.82 -57.98
CA ASN A 26 -49.79 21.87 -57.19
C ASN A 26 -50.04 22.40 -55.77
N LYS A 27 -50.89 23.43 -55.58
CA LYS A 27 -51.28 23.92 -54.25
C LYS A 27 -52.03 22.86 -53.44
N GLU A 28 -52.87 22.06 -54.08
CA GLU A 28 -53.62 20.99 -53.43
C GLU A 28 -52.70 19.84 -52.99
N ILE A 29 -51.71 19.47 -53.82
CA ILE A 29 -50.67 18.50 -53.48
C ILE A 29 -49.78 19.00 -52.34
N GLU A 30 -49.39 20.27 -52.32
CA GLU A 30 -48.64 20.86 -51.21
C GLU A 30 -49.40 20.81 -49.89
N LYS A 31 -50.70 21.10 -49.92
CA LYS A 31 -51.57 21.02 -48.75
C LYS A 31 -51.69 19.58 -48.22
N LEU A 32 -51.91 18.61 -49.10
CA LEU A 32 -51.93 17.18 -48.75
C LEU A 32 -50.60 16.71 -48.16
N ASN A 33 -49.47 17.19 -48.68
CA ASN A 33 -48.14 16.87 -48.14
C ASN A 33 -47.90 17.51 -46.77
N GLN A 34 -48.40 18.72 -46.52
CA GLN A 34 -48.35 19.37 -45.21
C GLN A 34 -49.22 18.61 -44.19
N GLU A 35 -50.42 18.19 -44.56
CA GLU A 35 -51.32 17.41 -43.70
C GLU A 35 -50.71 16.04 -43.33
N LYS A 36 -50.09 15.33 -44.29
CA LYS A 36 -49.36 14.09 -44.02
C LYS A 36 -48.19 14.30 -43.05
N LYS A 37 -47.40 15.37 -43.23
CA LYS A 37 -46.30 15.72 -42.31
C LYS A 37 -46.82 16.05 -40.91
N GLN A 38 -47.94 16.74 -40.79
CA GLN A 38 -48.57 17.03 -39.49
C GLN A 38 -49.07 15.76 -38.81
N GLN A 39 -49.66 14.82 -39.56
CA GLN A 39 -50.09 13.52 -39.04
C GLN A 39 -48.90 12.68 -38.53
N GLU A 40 -47.80 12.64 -39.29
CA GLU A 40 -46.57 11.96 -38.84
C GLU A 40 -45.99 12.61 -37.59
N PHE A 41 -45.92 13.94 -37.54
CA PHE A 41 -45.43 14.67 -36.38
C PHE A 41 -46.27 14.38 -35.13
N LYS A 42 -47.60 14.35 -35.26
CA LYS A 42 -48.52 13.98 -34.18
C LYS A 42 -48.26 12.54 -33.68
N LYS A 43 -48.04 11.59 -34.59
CA LYS A 43 -47.68 10.20 -34.24
C LYS A 43 -46.37 10.11 -33.46
N TYR A 44 -45.38 10.96 -33.78
CA TYR A 44 -44.14 11.04 -33.01
C TYR A 44 -44.35 11.67 -31.63
N GLN A 45 -45.15 12.72 -31.52
CA GLN A 45 -45.50 13.33 -30.23
C GLN A 45 -46.21 12.34 -29.31
N ASP A 46 -47.17 11.56 -29.83
CA ASP A 46 -47.89 10.55 -29.06
C ASP A 46 -46.92 9.45 -28.54
N LYS A 47 -45.94 9.05 -29.37
CA LYS A 47 -44.89 8.11 -28.95
C LYS A 47 -43.99 8.69 -27.86
N ILE A 48 -43.60 9.95 -27.97
CA ILE A 48 -42.76 10.62 -26.97
C ILE A 48 -43.53 10.69 -25.63
N GLN A 49 -44.78 11.12 -25.65
CA GLN A 49 -45.62 11.16 -24.45
C GLN A 49 -45.80 9.77 -23.81
N HIS A 50 -45.96 8.73 -24.63
CA HIS A 50 -46.04 7.35 -24.13
C HIS A 50 -44.73 6.91 -23.46
N LEU A 51 -43.58 7.22 -24.05
CA LEU A 51 -42.27 6.91 -23.47
C LEU A 51 -41.99 7.70 -22.19
N GLU A 52 -42.36 8.99 -22.15
CA GLU A 52 -42.27 9.81 -20.94
C GLU A 52 -43.09 9.23 -19.79
N LYS A 53 -44.29 8.74 -20.09
CA LYS A 53 -45.14 8.06 -19.12
C LYS A 53 -44.51 6.76 -18.60
N ILE A 54 -43.92 5.94 -19.48
CA ILE A 54 -43.19 4.73 -19.07
C ILE A 54 -42.01 5.08 -18.15
N ILE A 55 -41.26 6.14 -18.45
CA ILE A 55 -40.14 6.59 -17.62
C ILE A 55 -40.64 7.04 -16.25
N GLN A 56 -41.71 7.83 -16.18
CA GLN A 56 -42.32 8.25 -14.91
C GLN A 56 -42.83 7.06 -14.10
N ASP A 57 -43.53 6.11 -14.73
CA ASP A 57 -44.03 4.91 -14.06
C ASP A 57 -42.86 4.06 -13.51
N GLN A 58 -41.76 3.92 -14.25
CA GLN A 58 -40.56 3.23 -13.76
C GLN A 58 -39.88 3.95 -12.60
N GLN A 59 -39.83 5.28 -12.63
CA GLN A 59 -39.31 6.09 -11.52
C GLN A 59 -40.16 5.92 -10.26
N GLN A 60 -41.49 5.96 -10.38
CA GLN A 60 -42.41 5.72 -9.26
C GLN A 60 -42.30 4.29 -8.70
N ILE A 61 -42.17 3.29 -9.57
CA ILE A 61 -41.92 1.90 -9.15
C ILE A 61 -40.59 1.79 -8.40
N ALA A 62 -39.54 2.46 -8.86
CA ALA A 62 -38.24 2.48 -8.19
C ALA A 62 -38.31 3.17 -6.82
N GLU A 63 -39.02 4.30 -6.71
CA GLU A 63 -39.24 4.98 -5.44
C GLU A 63 -40.09 4.16 -4.45
N LYS A 64 -41.13 3.49 -4.95
CA LYS A 64 -41.98 2.60 -4.15
C LYS A 64 -41.18 1.40 -3.64
N LYS A 65 -40.38 0.76 -4.49
CA LYS A 65 -39.45 -0.32 -4.09
C LYS A 65 -38.42 0.16 -3.07
N LYS A 66 -37.95 1.40 -3.17
CA LYS A 66 -37.02 2.03 -2.21
C LYS A 66 -37.65 2.27 -0.82
N LYS A 67 -38.98 2.41 -0.74
CA LYS A 67 -39.74 2.54 0.52
C LYS A 67 -40.13 1.20 1.13
N GLU A 68 -40.34 0.15 0.32
CA GLU A 68 -40.78 -1.17 0.79
C GLU A 68 -39.62 -2.11 1.17
N ILE A 69 -38.41 -1.89 0.64
CA ILE A 69 -37.21 -2.63 1.02
C ILE A 69 -36.39 -1.72 1.95
N PRO A 70 -36.15 -2.09 3.23
CA PRO A 70 -35.22 -1.34 4.06
C PRO A 70 -33.87 -1.29 3.34
N TYR A 71 -33.45 -0.10 2.92
CA TYR A 71 -32.14 0.12 2.31
C TYR A 71 -31.08 -0.17 3.38
N ILE A 72 -30.49 -1.36 3.31
CA ILE A 72 -29.29 -1.70 4.07
C ILE A 72 -28.14 -1.08 3.30
N ASP A 73 -27.51 -0.07 3.88
CA ASP A 73 -26.34 0.55 3.27
C ASP A 73 -25.22 -0.48 3.08
N SER A 74 -24.51 -0.37 1.96
CA SER A 74 -23.40 -1.28 1.64
C SER A 74 -22.39 -1.27 2.79
N PRO A 75 -21.88 -2.44 3.24
CA PRO A 75 -20.81 -2.47 4.22
C PRO A 75 -19.48 -1.93 3.65
N ILE A 76 -19.37 -1.83 2.32
CA ILE A 76 -18.21 -1.29 1.62
C ILE A 76 -18.47 0.15 1.19
N GLN A 77 -17.59 1.06 1.61
CA GLN A 77 -17.55 2.46 1.17
C GLN A 77 -16.36 2.68 0.22
N ILE A 78 -16.58 3.38 -0.89
CA ILE A 78 -15.51 3.75 -1.82
C ILE A 78 -14.95 5.11 -1.40
N ILE A 79 -13.64 5.17 -1.19
CA ILE A 79 -12.90 6.40 -0.92
C ILE A 79 -12.01 6.65 -2.12
N ASP A 80 -12.32 7.71 -2.86
CA ASP A 80 -11.71 8.01 -4.14
C ASP A 80 -10.63 9.09 -3.99
N TYR A 81 -9.37 8.70 -4.18
CA TYR A 81 -8.22 9.58 -4.26
C TYR A 81 -7.67 9.68 -5.69
N SER A 82 -8.53 9.50 -6.70
CA SER A 82 -8.14 9.58 -8.11
C SER A 82 -7.41 10.91 -8.43
N PRO A 83 -6.39 10.87 -9.31
CA PRO A 83 -5.95 9.70 -10.10
C PRO A 83 -4.97 8.78 -9.36
N PHE A 84 -4.74 8.95 -8.04
CA PHE A 84 -3.67 8.25 -7.33
C PHE A 84 -4.03 6.81 -6.98
N TYR A 85 -5.16 6.60 -6.30
CA TYR A 85 -5.67 5.28 -5.93
C TYR A 85 -7.14 5.37 -5.51
N LYS A 86 -7.82 4.22 -5.43
CA LYS A 86 -9.15 4.06 -4.85
C LYS A 86 -9.10 3.03 -3.73
N SER A 87 -9.70 3.35 -2.59
CA SER A 87 -9.82 2.42 -1.46
C SER A 87 -11.27 1.94 -1.32
N TYR A 88 -11.45 0.63 -1.27
CA TYR A 88 -12.72 -0.02 -1.00
C TYR A 88 -12.73 -0.42 0.47
N TYR A 89 -13.33 0.41 1.32
CA TYR A 89 -13.24 0.29 2.77
C TYR A 89 -14.37 -0.55 3.36
N ASP A 90 -14.02 -1.57 4.14
CA ASP A 90 -14.98 -2.40 4.87
C ASP A 90 -15.28 -1.76 6.23
N LYS A 91 -16.49 -1.20 6.38
CA LYS A 91 -16.96 -0.53 7.60
C LYS A 91 -17.04 -1.46 8.81
N GLN A 92 -17.21 -2.76 8.60
CA GLN A 92 -17.28 -3.75 9.67
C GLN A 92 -15.88 -4.10 10.17
N LYS A 93 -14.94 -4.32 9.25
CA LYS A 93 -13.56 -4.72 9.59
C LYS A 93 -12.64 -3.54 9.88
N LYS A 94 -13.09 -2.33 9.52
CA LYS A 94 -12.38 -1.05 9.66
C LYS A 94 -11.02 -1.02 8.94
N ILE A 95 -10.95 -1.72 7.81
CA ILE A 95 -9.77 -1.83 6.93
C ILE A 95 -10.25 -1.85 5.47
N PRO A 96 -9.38 -1.51 4.48
CA PRO A 96 -9.72 -1.71 3.08
C PRO A 96 -9.85 -3.21 2.74
N ILE A 97 -10.91 -3.59 2.03
CA ILE A 97 -11.03 -4.92 1.40
C ILE A 97 -10.25 -5.01 0.08
N ALA A 98 -10.06 -3.87 -0.59
CA ALA A 98 -9.17 -3.71 -1.74
C ALA A 98 -8.70 -2.26 -1.84
N VAL A 99 -7.50 -2.06 -2.36
CA VAL A 99 -6.99 -0.76 -2.81
C VAL A 99 -6.45 -0.94 -4.21
N GLU A 100 -6.97 -0.16 -5.16
CA GLU A 100 -6.56 -0.14 -6.56
C GLU A 100 -5.71 1.11 -6.81
N GLU A 101 -4.51 0.92 -7.33
CA GLU A 101 -3.61 2.01 -7.73
C GLU A 101 -3.12 1.80 -9.17
N THR A 102 -2.95 2.89 -9.89
CA THR A 102 -2.24 2.90 -11.18
C THR A 102 -0.92 3.62 -10.97
N SER A 103 0.17 2.89 -11.08
CA SER A 103 1.53 3.41 -10.94
C SER A 103 2.19 3.59 -12.30
N TYR A 104 2.92 4.69 -12.44
CA TYR A 104 3.78 4.95 -13.58
C TYR A 104 5.21 5.12 -13.07
N ARG A 105 6.22 4.79 -13.89
CA ARG A 105 7.63 5.00 -13.51
C ARG A 105 7.93 6.42 -13.04
N GLN A 106 7.31 7.40 -13.70
CA GLN A 106 7.44 8.82 -13.38
C GLN A 106 6.97 9.14 -11.94
N ASN A 107 6.01 8.37 -11.43
CA ASN A 107 5.42 8.57 -10.11
C ASN A 107 6.39 8.19 -8.97
N LEU A 108 7.38 7.34 -9.25
CA LEU A 108 8.36 6.80 -8.29
C LEU A 108 9.52 7.78 -8.01
N SER A 109 9.62 8.85 -8.80
CA SER A 109 10.61 9.92 -8.64
C SER A 109 9.93 11.24 -8.29
N GLY A 110 10.65 12.11 -7.58
CA GLY A 110 10.18 13.45 -7.20
C GLY A 110 10.58 13.83 -5.77
N GLU A 111 10.26 15.07 -5.40
CA GLU A 111 10.73 15.71 -4.17
C GLU A 111 9.85 15.43 -2.95
N ALA A 112 8.69 14.77 -3.12
CA ALA A 112 7.81 14.52 -1.99
C ALA A 112 8.52 13.68 -0.91
N ASP A 113 8.57 14.21 0.31
CA ASP A 113 9.17 13.55 1.47
C ASP A 113 8.09 13.23 2.51
N ARG A 114 8.12 11.97 2.95
CA ARG A 114 7.20 11.43 3.94
C ARG A 114 7.54 11.82 5.37
N LYS A 115 8.75 12.35 5.64
CA LYS A 115 9.25 12.62 7.00
C LYS A 115 8.30 13.45 7.86
N ASN A 116 7.59 14.40 7.26
CA ASN A 116 6.69 15.33 7.96
C ASN A 116 5.22 14.96 7.85
N ILE A 117 4.89 13.78 7.30
CA ILE A 117 3.52 13.32 7.13
C ILE A 117 3.16 12.35 8.25
N ARG A 118 2.09 12.67 8.97
CA ARG A 118 1.53 11.81 10.02
C ARG A 118 0.36 11.01 9.48
N PHE A 119 0.20 9.80 9.99
CA PHE A 119 -1.03 9.02 9.79
C PHE A 119 -2.23 9.80 10.35
N TYR A 120 -3.40 9.65 9.72
CA TYR A 120 -4.63 10.32 10.12
C TYR A 120 -5.85 9.45 9.87
N ASP A 121 -6.89 9.68 10.68
CA ASP A 121 -8.18 9.02 10.58
C ASP A 121 -8.94 9.54 9.34
N GLU A 122 -9.55 8.67 8.54
CA GLU A 122 -10.13 9.06 7.26
C GLU A 122 -11.42 9.90 7.44
N PRO A 123 -11.44 11.20 7.11
CA PRO A 123 -12.56 12.08 7.40
C PRO A 123 -13.85 11.72 6.63
N GLN A 124 -13.75 10.97 5.52
CA GLN A 124 -14.90 10.53 4.74
C GLN A 124 -15.69 9.38 5.39
N ILE A 125 -15.12 8.70 6.39
CA ILE A 125 -15.76 7.59 7.09
C ILE A 125 -16.39 8.09 8.38
N GLN A 126 -17.65 7.73 8.64
CA GLN A 126 -18.33 8.11 9.88
C GLN A 126 -17.68 7.43 11.10
N PRO A 127 -17.61 8.11 12.26
CA PRO A 127 -16.86 7.64 13.43
C PRO A 127 -17.15 6.19 13.88
N PRO A 128 -18.40 5.67 13.89
CA PRO A 128 -18.66 4.29 14.32
C PRO A 128 -17.95 3.23 13.47
N PHE A 129 -17.67 3.55 12.21
CA PHE A 129 -17.07 2.66 11.22
C PHE A 129 -15.59 2.97 10.96
N GLN A 130 -15.07 4.04 11.55
CA GLN A 130 -13.74 4.54 11.32
C GLN A 130 -12.73 3.82 12.23
N SER A 131 -11.58 3.43 11.69
CA SER A 131 -10.40 3.10 12.49
C SER A 131 -9.66 4.37 12.90
N GLN A 132 -9.15 4.43 14.13
CA GLN A 132 -8.48 5.60 14.69
C GLN A 132 -7.02 5.31 15.03
N LEU A 133 -6.20 6.36 15.13
CA LEU A 133 -4.78 6.24 15.48
C LEU A 133 -4.55 5.51 16.82
N GLN A 134 -5.42 5.69 17.81
CA GLN A 134 -5.28 5.03 19.11
C GLN A 134 -5.36 3.49 18.99
N ASP A 135 -6.15 2.96 18.05
CA ASP A 135 -6.31 1.51 17.86
C ASP A 135 -4.98 0.82 17.52
N TYR A 136 -4.14 1.53 16.77
CA TYR A 136 -2.82 1.04 16.36
C TYR A 136 -1.73 1.37 17.36
N ALA A 137 -1.86 2.46 18.13
CA ALA A 137 -0.82 2.93 19.04
C ALA A 137 -0.49 1.88 20.12
N GLY A 138 -1.50 1.31 20.77
CA GLY A 138 -1.31 0.26 21.78
C GLY A 138 -0.78 -1.05 21.20
N ALA A 139 -1.31 -1.46 20.03
CA ALA A 139 -0.92 -2.71 19.38
C ALA A 139 0.52 -2.70 18.84
N CYS A 140 1.02 -1.54 18.41
CA CYS A 140 2.40 -1.37 17.94
C CYS A 140 3.42 -1.73 19.04
N HIS A 141 3.17 -1.30 20.28
CA HIS A 141 4.09 -1.52 21.39
C HIS A 141 4.05 -2.94 21.96
N ILE A 142 2.90 -3.61 21.91
CA ILE A 142 2.68 -4.91 22.55
C ILE A 142 2.84 -6.07 21.56
N LEU A 143 2.35 -5.90 20.33
CA LEU A 143 2.26 -6.96 19.32
C LEU A 143 3.19 -6.72 18.12
N GLY A 144 3.93 -5.60 18.09
CA GLY A 144 4.79 -5.23 16.97
C GLY A 144 4.02 -4.89 15.68
N VAL A 145 2.71 -4.65 15.78
CA VAL A 145 1.85 -4.39 14.61
C VAL A 145 2.12 -3.01 14.04
N ASN A 146 2.56 -2.96 12.78
CA ASN A 146 2.82 -1.71 12.08
C ASN A 146 1.61 -1.23 11.26
N ARG A 147 1.49 0.09 11.11
CA ARG A 147 0.56 0.74 10.17
C ARG A 147 1.10 0.61 8.73
N GLY A 148 0.99 -0.58 8.14
CA GLY A 148 1.42 -0.82 6.76
C GLY A 148 0.54 -0.08 5.75
N HIS A 149 1.05 0.32 4.58
CA HIS A 149 0.26 0.94 3.50
C HIS A 149 -0.15 -0.10 2.44
N MET A 150 -1.38 -0.04 1.93
CA MET A 150 -1.80 -0.81 0.75
C MET A 150 -1.26 -0.21 -0.54
N SER A 151 -1.57 1.06 -0.80
CA SER A 151 -0.89 1.93 -1.77
C SER A 151 0.29 2.64 -1.06
N PRO A 152 1.55 2.26 -1.32
CA PRO A 152 2.70 2.78 -0.59
C PRO A 152 2.99 4.26 -0.87
N ALA A 153 3.42 5.00 0.15
CA ALA A 153 3.88 6.38 0.00
C ALA A 153 4.97 6.55 -1.08
N SER A 154 5.85 5.55 -1.26
CA SER A 154 6.91 5.57 -2.28
C SER A 154 6.39 5.57 -3.72
N ASN A 155 5.14 5.16 -3.95
CA ASN A 155 4.53 5.19 -5.28
C ASN A 155 4.09 6.61 -5.67
N HIS A 156 4.17 7.57 -4.74
CA HIS A 156 3.63 8.92 -4.89
C HIS A 156 4.71 10.00 -4.72
N LYS A 157 5.96 9.69 -5.10
CA LYS A 157 7.10 10.61 -4.98
C LYS A 157 6.96 11.88 -5.83
N HIS A 158 6.22 11.80 -6.93
CA HIS A 158 5.93 12.89 -7.84
C HIS A 158 5.02 13.98 -7.25
N LYS A 159 4.22 13.70 -6.20
CA LYS A 159 3.24 14.66 -5.68
C LYS A 159 2.99 14.50 -4.19
N PHE A 160 3.17 15.60 -3.44
CA PHE A 160 3.04 15.59 -1.98
C PHE A 160 1.62 15.22 -1.52
N GLU A 161 0.57 15.72 -2.18
CA GLU A 161 -0.82 15.42 -1.82
C GLU A 161 -1.16 13.93 -2.02
N ALA A 162 -0.63 13.31 -3.09
CA ALA A 162 -0.77 11.89 -3.35
C ALA A 162 -0.02 11.06 -2.29
N MET A 163 1.18 11.50 -1.90
CA MET A 163 1.92 10.87 -0.82
C MET A 163 1.16 11.01 0.49
N LYS A 164 0.64 12.20 0.80
CA LYS A 164 -0.14 12.48 2.01
C LYS A 164 -1.39 11.62 2.08
N SER A 165 -2.15 11.49 1.00
CA SER A 165 -3.36 10.65 1.01
C SER A 165 -3.05 9.19 1.32
N SER A 166 -1.86 8.67 0.97
CA SER A 166 -1.46 7.31 1.33
C SER A 166 -1.37 7.08 2.86
N PHE A 167 -1.28 8.15 3.67
CA PHE A 167 -1.24 8.10 5.13
C PHE A 167 -2.63 7.99 5.78
N SER A 168 -3.72 8.05 5.02
CA SER A 168 -5.05 7.70 5.53
C SER A 168 -5.08 6.28 6.12
N LEU A 169 -5.78 6.10 7.24
CA LEU A 169 -6.04 4.77 7.82
C LEU A 169 -6.93 3.90 6.93
N ALA A 170 -7.64 4.48 5.95
CA ALA A 170 -8.37 3.73 4.94
C ALA A 170 -7.48 3.03 3.89
N ASN A 171 -6.17 3.25 3.91
CA ASN A 171 -5.19 2.68 2.97
C ASN A 171 -4.17 1.78 3.68
N LYS A 172 -4.59 0.96 4.67
CA LYS A 172 -3.65 0.24 5.54
C LYS A 172 -3.60 -1.28 5.36
N ASN A 173 -2.40 -1.81 5.09
CA ASN A 173 -1.96 -3.21 5.29
C ASN A 173 -0.48 -3.47 4.95
N LEU A 174 0.03 -4.68 5.24
CA LEU A 174 1.47 -5.00 5.26
C LEU A 174 2.04 -5.64 3.98
N MET A 175 2.10 -4.98 2.81
CA MET A 175 2.96 -5.47 1.72
C MET A 175 3.42 -4.40 0.72
N LYS A 176 4.73 -4.37 0.44
CA LYS A 176 5.35 -3.56 -0.62
C LYS A 176 5.84 -4.48 -1.74
N LEU A 177 5.51 -4.17 -2.99
CA LEU A 177 6.18 -4.70 -4.18
C LEU A 177 6.81 -3.50 -4.90
N GLU A 178 8.06 -3.64 -5.32
CA GLU A 178 8.74 -2.66 -6.18
C GLU A 178 8.64 -3.15 -7.63
N THR A 179 8.35 -2.24 -8.55
CA THR A 179 8.26 -2.56 -9.98
C THR A 179 9.04 -1.53 -10.78
N GLU A 180 10.15 -1.94 -11.40
CA GLU A 180 11.02 -1.09 -12.23
C GLU A 180 10.67 -1.09 -13.72
N LYS A 181 9.48 -1.56 -14.12
CA LYS A 181 9.12 -1.62 -15.55
C LYS A 181 8.65 -0.26 -16.09
N ASN A 182 9.04 0.05 -17.33
CA ASN A 182 8.56 1.20 -18.07
C ASN A 182 7.12 0.93 -18.54
N GLY A 183 6.13 1.69 -18.03
CA GLY A 183 4.74 1.60 -18.46
C GLY A 183 3.75 1.90 -17.35
N GLU A 184 2.46 1.87 -17.70
CA GLU A 184 1.37 1.82 -16.74
C GLU A 184 1.40 0.47 -16.01
N ILE A 185 1.25 0.47 -14.69
CA ILE A 185 1.14 -0.75 -13.88
C ILE A 185 -0.07 -0.59 -12.98
N LYS A 186 -1.04 -1.50 -13.10
CA LYS A 186 -2.18 -1.53 -12.18
C LYS A 186 -1.88 -2.52 -11.06
N ILE A 187 -2.10 -2.08 -9.83
CA ILE A 187 -1.85 -2.88 -8.64
C ILE A 187 -3.12 -2.87 -7.80
N ILE A 188 -3.60 -4.06 -7.44
CA ILE A 188 -4.66 -4.21 -6.44
C ILE A 188 -4.11 -4.95 -5.23
N SER A 189 -4.24 -4.35 -4.05
CA SER A 189 -3.79 -4.94 -2.78
C SER A 189 -4.97 -5.11 -1.83
N GLY A 190 -5.01 -6.20 -1.07
CA GLY A 190 -6.12 -6.46 -0.14
C GLY A 190 -5.80 -7.49 0.95
N PRO A 191 -6.58 -7.54 2.04
CA PRO A 191 -6.47 -8.56 3.08
C PRO A 191 -7.15 -9.87 2.65
N LEU A 192 -6.72 -10.98 3.26
CA LEU A 192 -7.44 -12.25 3.29
C LEU A 192 -7.51 -12.81 4.71
N PHE A 193 -8.61 -13.48 4.99
CA PHE A 193 -8.88 -14.21 6.22
C PHE A 193 -9.00 -15.70 5.88
N ILE A 194 -7.84 -16.35 5.70
CA ILE A 194 -7.76 -17.74 5.26
C ILE A 194 -7.89 -18.65 6.48
N PRO A 195 -8.85 -19.59 6.50
CA PRO A 195 -9.00 -20.53 7.61
C PRO A 195 -7.79 -21.45 7.72
N GLU A 196 -7.35 -21.69 8.96
CA GLU A 196 -6.39 -22.75 9.25
C GLU A 196 -7.08 -24.11 9.15
N LYS A 197 -6.45 -25.05 8.44
CA LYS A 197 -6.94 -26.44 8.36
C LYS A 197 -6.68 -27.13 9.68
N GLN A 198 -7.74 -27.59 10.33
CA GLN A 198 -7.65 -28.38 11.55
C GLN A 198 -8.05 -29.83 11.28
N ASP A 199 -7.30 -30.74 11.89
CA ASP A 199 -7.67 -32.16 11.93
C ASP A 199 -8.89 -32.31 12.84
N ILE A 200 -9.99 -32.76 12.26
CA ILE A 200 -11.28 -32.92 12.96
C ILE A 200 -11.18 -33.87 14.17
N ARG A 201 -10.19 -34.78 14.17
CA ARG A 201 -9.92 -35.70 15.29
C ARG A 201 -9.37 -34.98 16.53
N LYS A 202 -8.78 -33.80 16.35
CA LYS A 202 -8.19 -33.00 17.44
C LYS A 202 -9.19 -32.03 18.06
N ILE A 203 -10.37 -31.86 17.47
CA ILE A 203 -11.42 -30.97 17.98
C ILE A 203 -12.20 -31.72 19.07
N LYS A 204 -12.07 -31.27 20.32
CA LYS A 204 -12.87 -31.81 21.43
C LYS A 204 -14.35 -31.49 21.17
N ARG A 205 -15.25 -32.46 21.35
CA ARG A 205 -16.71 -32.23 21.29
C ARG A 205 -17.17 -31.49 22.56
N PRO A 206 -17.10 -30.16 22.56
CA PRO A 206 -18.25 -29.31 22.85
C PRO A 206 -18.47 -28.17 21.82
N ASP A 207 -17.53 -27.96 20.89
CA ASP A 207 -17.49 -26.75 20.04
C ASP A 207 -18.21 -26.88 18.68
N ILE A 208 -18.63 -28.10 18.30
CA ILE A 208 -19.32 -28.35 17.04
C ILE A 208 -20.67 -29.03 17.33
N TRP A 209 -21.76 -28.34 17.01
CA TRP A 209 -23.13 -28.86 17.06
C TRP A 209 -23.39 -29.80 15.88
N ILE A 210 -22.75 -30.97 15.90
CA ILE A 210 -22.99 -32.04 14.91
C ILE A 210 -23.26 -33.36 15.63
N ASN A 211 -24.21 -34.13 15.11
CA ASN A 211 -24.51 -35.44 15.65
C ASN A 211 -23.41 -36.47 15.29
N LYS A 212 -23.44 -37.64 15.93
CA LYS A 212 -22.40 -38.68 15.78
C LYS A 212 -22.20 -39.13 14.33
N GLN A 213 -23.28 -39.30 13.57
CA GLN A 213 -23.25 -39.74 12.18
C GLN A 213 -22.69 -38.67 11.23
N GLN A 214 -23.01 -37.39 11.47
CA GLN A 214 -22.41 -36.26 10.75
C GLN A 214 -20.91 -36.14 11.03
N TYR A 215 -20.47 -36.40 12.27
CA TYR A 215 -19.06 -36.44 12.62
C TYR A 215 -18.31 -37.56 11.89
N GLU A 216 -18.86 -38.78 11.88
CA GLU A 216 -18.27 -39.93 11.19
C GLU A 216 -18.15 -39.68 9.67
N ASN A 217 -19.17 -39.09 9.03
CA ASN A 217 -19.15 -38.69 7.62
C ASN A 217 -18.17 -37.54 7.30
N LEU A 218 -17.83 -36.69 8.28
CA LEU A 218 -16.83 -35.62 8.11
C LEU A 218 -15.41 -36.17 8.23
N VAL A 219 -15.18 -37.13 9.13
CA VAL A 219 -13.87 -37.79 9.35
C VAL A 219 -13.38 -38.51 8.09
N GLU A 220 -14.29 -39.06 7.28
CA GLU A 220 -13.96 -39.82 6.08
C GLU A 220 -13.38 -38.97 4.92
N ASN A 221 -13.58 -37.64 4.93
CA ASN A 221 -13.15 -36.79 3.79
C ASN A 221 -12.74 -35.33 4.09
N LYS A 222 -12.89 -34.78 5.30
CA LYS A 222 -13.07 -33.31 5.43
C LYS A 222 -12.32 -32.71 6.62
N TYR A 223 -11.28 -31.94 6.31
CA TYR A 223 -10.73 -30.95 7.24
C TYR A 223 -11.83 -29.95 7.65
N VAL A 224 -11.79 -29.49 8.90
CA VAL A 224 -12.59 -28.34 9.34
C VAL A 224 -11.70 -27.11 9.27
N GLY A 225 -12.17 -26.05 8.63
CA GLY A 225 -11.46 -24.77 8.59
C GLY A 225 -11.85 -23.92 9.81
N LYS A 226 -10.89 -23.54 10.63
CA LYS A 226 -11.11 -22.54 11.70
C LYS A 226 -10.59 -21.19 11.23
N ILE A 227 -11.43 -20.18 11.19
CA ILE A 227 -10.99 -18.79 11.03
C ILE A 227 -10.77 -18.25 12.44
N GLN A 228 -9.51 -17.95 12.77
CA GLN A 228 -9.14 -17.28 14.01
C GLN A 228 -8.37 -16.02 13.63
N ASN A 229 -8.87 -14.87 14.05
CA ASN A 229 -8.26 -13.58 13.79
C ASN A 229 -8.25 -12.72 15.07
N TYR A 230 -7.29 -11.81 15.14
CA TYR A 230 -7.24 -10.81 16.19
C TYR A 230 -7.93 -9.53 15.72
N VAL A 231 -8.44 -8.76 16.68
CA VAL A 231 -8.86 -7.38 16.49
C VAL A 231 -8.04 -6.49 17.41
N ILE A 232 -7.77 -5.25 17.00
CA ILE A 232 -6.97 -4.30 17.77
C ILE A 232 -7.75 -3.02 18.07
N GLY A 233 -7.44 -2.40 19.21
CA GLY A 233 -8.05 -1.15 19.64
C GLY A 233 -9.49 -1.27 20.11
N GLU A 234 -10.00 -0.17 20.66
CA GLU A 234 -11.40 -0.07 21.11
C GLU A 234 -12.37 -0.19 19.93
N ASN A 235 -11.94 0.24 18.75
CA ASN A 235 -12.73 0.14 17.54
C ASN A 235 -12.73 -1.26 16.93
N GLN A 236 -12.01 -2.25 17.48
CA GLN A 236 -11.96 -3.63 16.98
C GLN A 236 -11.53 -3.73 15.50
N VAL A 237 -10.43 -3.06 15.14
CA VAL A 237 -9.87 -3.13 13.79
C VAL A 237 -9.38 -4.55 13.51
N TYR A 238 -9.84 -5.16 12.42
CA TYR A 238 -9.50 -6.56 12.11
C TYR A 238 -8.06 -6.70 11.64
N MET A 239 -7.36 -7.69 12.20
CA MET A 239 -6.02 -8.06 11.76
C MET A 239 -6.11 -9.20 10.72
N PRO A 240 -5.63 -8.99 9.48
CA PRO A 240 -5.71 -10.01 8.44
C PRO A 240 -4.70 -11.14 8.70
N THR A 241 -5.05 -12.35 8.23
CA THR A 241 -4.15 -13.51 8.30
C THR A 241 -3.13 -13.54 7.17
N HIS A 242 -3.55 -13.05 6.00
CA HIS A 242 -2.78 -13.05 4.76
C HIS A 242 -3.10 -11.78 4.00
N LEU A 243 -2.26 -11.48 3.03
CA LEU A 243 -2.38 -10.34 2.14
C LEU A 243 -2.28 -10.83 0.72
N TYR A 244 -3.05 -10.21 -0.17
CA TYR A 244 -2.95 -10.46 -1.58
C TYR A 244 -2.46 -9.23 -2.33
N LYS A 245 -1.78 -9.47 -3.44
CA LYS A 245 -1.45 -8.43 -4.42
C LYS A 245 -1.65 -8.96 -5.84
N ILE A 246 -2.34 -8.20 -6.66
CA ILE A 246 -2.54 -8.45 -8.09
C ILE A 246 -1.77 -7.36 -8.83
N VAL A 247 -0.92 -7.75 -9.76
CA VAL A 247 -0.12 -6.86 -10.58
C VAL A 247 -0.51 -7.09 -12.04
N VAL A 248 -0.90 -6.03 -12.74
CA VAL A 248 -1.25 -6.05 -14.15
C VAL A 248 -0.35 -5.07 -14.89
N ILE A 249 0.38 -5.57 -15.89
CA ILE A 249 1.32 -4.78 -16.70
C ILE A 249 0.89 -4.92 -18.16
N PRO A 250 0.20 -3.91 -18.72
CA PRO A 250 -0.09 -3.83 -20.15
C PRO A 250 1.20 -3.90 -20.98
N GLN A 251 1.17 -4.68 -22.05
CA GLN A 251 2.26 -4.68 -23.03
C GLN A 251 2.15 -3.46 -23.95
N LYS A 252 3.29 -3.07 -24.54
CA LYS A 252 3.38 -1.89 -25.42
C LYS A 252 2.47 -2.00 -26.66
N ASP A 253 2.12 -3.21 -27.07
CA ASP A 253 1.26 -3.48 -28.22
C ASP A 253 -0.23 -3.17 -27.95
N GLY A 254 -0.61 -2.96 -26.68
CA GLY A 254 -1.99 -2.76 -26.24
C GLY A 254 -2.89 -3.98 -26.44
N LYS A 255 -2.36 -5.10 -26.92
CA LYS A 255 -3.11 -6.33 -27.23
C LYS A 255 -2.96 -7.38 -26.14
N GLN A 256 -1.84 -7.35 -25.42
CA GLN A 256 -1.53 -8.29 -24.35
C GLN A 256 -1.23 -7.56 -23.04
N GLN A 257 -1.32 -8.30 -21.94
CA GLN A 257 -0.91 -7.84 -20.62
C GLN A 257 -0.35 -8.99 -19.81
N GLN A 258 0.54 -8.68 -18.86
CA GLN A 258 1.05 -9.63 -17.88
C GLN A 258 0.23 -9.51 -16.59
N ILE A 259 -0.21 -10.63 -16.02
CA ILE A 259 -0.91 -10.69 -14.73
C ILE A 259 -0.12 -11.57 -13.77
N GLY A 260 0.17 -11.03 -12.58
CA GLY A 260 0.70 -11.76 -11.43
C GLY A 260 -0.25 -11.61 -10.25
N SER A 261 -0.51 -12.69 -9.52
CA SER A 261 -1.40 -12.71 -8.36
C SER A 261 -0.70 -13.44 -7.23
N PHE A 262 -0.59 -12.81 -6.06
CA PHE A 262 0.24 -13.30 -4.96
C PHE A 262 -0.56 -13.32 -3.66
N ILE A 263 -0.33 -14.33 -2.82
CA ILE A 263 -0.83 -14.39 -1.44
C ILE A 263 0.34 -14.63 -0.50
N VAL A 264 0.52 -13.75 0.48
CA VAL A 264 1.62 -13.81 1.46
C VAL A 264 1.01 -13.80 2.87
N PRO A 265 1.50 -14.61 3.82
CA PRO A 265 1.05 -14.57 5.21
C PRO A 265 1.38 -13.22 5.84
N ASN A 266 0.47 -12.75 6.70
CA ASN A 266 0.69 -11.56 7.50
C ASN A 266 1.51 -11.94 8.75
N SER A 267 2.79 -12.26 8.54
CA SER A 267 3.73 -12.68 9.59
C SER A 267 4.97 -11.78 9.63
N GLU A 268 5.55 -11.64 10.82
CA GLU A 268 6.80 -10.88 11.01
C GLU A 268 7.98 -11.52 10.27
N PHE A 269 7.97 -12.85 10.17
CA PHE A 269 9.00 -13.63 9.52
C PHE A 269 8.43 -14.24 8.23
N LEU A 270 9.00 -13.84 7.11
CA LEU A 270 8.91 -14.56 5.86
C LEU A 270 10.17 -15.39 5.69
N ASP A 271 10.03 -16.53 5.03
CA ASP A 271 11.17 -17.35 4.67
C ASP A 271 12.05 -16.57 3.66
N ASN A 272 13.29 -16.31 4.07
CA ASN A 272 14.24 -15.49 3.31
C ASN A 272 14.61 -16.11 1.96
N ASP A 273 14.53 -17.43 1.85
CA ASP A 273 14.93 -18.17 0.66
C ASP A 273 13.75 -18.38 -0.31
N LYS A 274 12.51 -18.15 0.14
CA LYS A 274 11.34 -18.20 -0.74
C LYS A 274 11.39 -17.10 -1.80
N LYS A 275 11.10 -17.51 -3.02
CA LYS A 275 10.99 -16.63 -4.19
C LYS A 275 9.61 -16.00 -4.24
N ILE A 276 9.49 -14.86 -4.93
CA ILE A 276 8.17 -14.24 -5.18
C ILE A 276 7.24 -15.23 -5.90
N SER A 277 7.75 -16.06 -6.81
CA SER A 277 6.96 -17.11 -7.49
C SER A 277 6.32 -18.11 -6.53
N ASP A 278 6.92 -18.37 -5.37
CA ASP A 278 6.40 -19.35 -4.40
C ASP A 278 5.11 -18.85 -3.72
N TRP A 279 4.87 -17.54 -3.78
CA TRP A 279 3.66 -16.88 -3.29
C TRP A 279 2.62 -16.67 -4.39
N GLN A 280 2.94 -17.00 -5.64
CA GLN A 280 2.04 -16.83 -6.77
C GLN A 280 0.87 -17.82 -6.67
N VAL A 281 -0.32 -17.33 -7.00
CA VAL A 281 -1.55 -18.10 -7.06
C VAL A 281 -2.35 -17.72 -8.30
N PRO A 282 -3.26 -18.58 -8.77
CA PRO A 282 -4.24 -18.19 -9.78
C PRO A 282 -5.10 -17.02 -9.26
N LEU A 283 -5.47 -16.09 -10.15
CA LEU A 283 -6.33 -14.95 -9.81
C LEU A 283 -7.67 -15.41 -9.23
N GLU A 284 -8.21 -16.51 -9.75
CA GLU A 284 -9.46 -17.13 -9.29
C GLU A 284 -9.40 -17.55 -7.83
N LYS A 285 -8.20 -17.89 -7.31
CA LYS A 285 -8.02 -18.22 -5.90
C LYS A 285 -8.19 -16.98 -5.02
N ILE A 286 -7.69 -15.82 -5.46
CA ILE A 286 -7.92 -14.56 -4.75
C ILE A 286 -9.41 -14.21 -4.80
N GLU A 287 -10.04 -14.27 -5.98
CA GLU A 287 -11.49 -14.00 -6.15
C GLU A 287 -12.34 -14.86 -5.21
N LYS A 288 -12.03 -16.17 -5.14
CA LYS A 288 -12.71 -17.10 -4.23
C LYS A 288 -12.50 -16.79 -2.75
N LEU A 289 -11.30 -16.35 -2.35
CA LEU A 289 -10.96 -16.10 -0.95
C LEU A 289 -11.39 -14.71 -0.47
N SER A 290 -11.39 -13.71 -1.35
CA SER A 290 -11.78 -12.33 -1.02
C SER A 290 -13.28 -12.07 -1.23
N GLY A 291 -13.95 -12.86 -2.07
CA GLY A 291 -15.32 -12.59 -2.50
C GLY A 291 -15.43 -11.44 -3.50
N LEU A 292 -14.32 -10.98 -4.07
CA LEU A 292 -14.27 -9.89 -5.06
C LEU A 292 -14.14 -10.46 -6.47
N SER A 293 -14.65 -9.73 -7.46
CA SER A 293 -14.46 -10.01 -8.88
C SER A 293 -13.47 -9.03 -9.50
N PHE A 294 -12.45 -9.56 -10.17
CA PHE A 294 -11.43 -8.77 -10.86
C PHE A 294 -11.55 -8.89 -12.38
N ASN A 295 -12.75 -9.19 -12.88
CA ASN A 295 -13.01 -9.34 -14.32
C ASN A 295 -12.67 -8.09 -15.13
N HIS A 296 -12.79 -6.90 -14.54
CA HIS A 296 -12.39 -5.63 -15.17
C HIS A 296 -10.88 -5.54 -15.46
N LEU A 297 -10.06 -6.38 -14.83
CA LEU A 297 -8.63 -6.49 -15.11
C LEU A 297 -8.30 -7.51 -16.21
N LYS A 298 -9.23 -8.40 -16.57
CA LYS A 298 -8.95 -9.52 -17.48
C LYS A 298 -9.21 -9.11 -18.93
N MET A 299 -8.26 -9.36 -19.82
CA MET A 299 -8.51 -9.41 -21.28
C MET A 299 -8.97 -10.83 -21.67
N ASN A 300 -9.20 -11.06 -22.98
CA ASN A 300 -9.36 -12.41 -23.52
C ASN A 300 -8.23 -13.32 -23.03
N LYS A 301 -8.53 -14.60 -22.73
CA LYS A 301 -7.61 -15.51 -22.04
C LYS A 301 -6.22 -15.63 -22.72
N GLN A 302 -6.16 -15.60 -24.05
CA GLN A 302 -4.91 -15.65 -24.84
C GLN A 302 -4.04 -14.38 -24.70
N ASN A 303 -4.62 -13.28 -24.23
CA ASN A 303 -3.98 -11.99 -24.09
C ASN A 303 -3.47 -11.72 -22.66
N ASN A 304 -3.76 -12.63 -21.71
CA ASN A 304 -3.27 -12.56 -20.33
C ASN A 304 -2.06 -13.48 -20.17
N LEU A 305 -0.87 -12.92 -20.25
CA LEU A 305 0.39 -13.61 -20.02
C LEU A 305 0.66 -13.73 -18.51
N ASP A 306 1.30 -14.83 -18.09
CA ASP A 306 1.76 -14.98 -16.71
C ASP A 306 2.97 -14.06 -16.45
N TYR A 307 2.87 -13.21 -15.42
CA TYR A 307 3.93 -12.28 -15.02
C TYR A 307 5.24 -12.98 -14.62
N CYS A 308 5.18 -14.12 -13.93
CA CYS A 308 6.35 -14.81 -13.40
C CYS A 308 7.06 -15.72 -14.40
N LEU A 309 6.39 -16.05 -15.53
CA LEU A 309 7.02 -16.80 -16.61
C LEU A 309 7.93 -15.93 -17.50
N GLN A 310 7.94 -14.61 -17.29
CA GLN A 310 8.73 -13.67 -18.07
C GLN A 310 10.18 -13.62 -17.58
N GLU A 311 11.13 -13.51 -18.52
CA GLU A 311 12.57 -13.54 -18.21
C GLU A 311 13.01 -12.41 -17.26
N ASP A 312 12.47 -11.20 -17.43
CA ASP A 312 12.76 -10.02 -16.60
C ASP A 312 11.83 -9.89 -15.37
N SER A 313 11.27 -10.99 -14.87
CA SER A 313 10.39 -10.94 -13.69
C SER A 313 11.20 -11.00 -12.39
N TYR A 314 10.85 -10.17 -11.42
CA TYR A 314 11.35 -10.31 -10.04
C TYR A 314 10.88 -11.61 -9.39
N CYS A 315 10.00 -12.39 -10.04
CA CYS A 315 9.46 -13.63 -9.51
C CYS A 315 10.54 -14.66 -9.14
N ARG A 316 11.71 -14.61 -9.80
CA ARG A 316 12.83 -15.52 -9.53
C ARG A 316 13.68 -15.10 -8.34
N LYS A 317 13.51 -13.87 -7.82
CA LYS A 317 14.25 -13.34 -6.68
C LYS A 317 13.66 -13.83 -5.36
N SER A 318 14.54 -14.25 -4.47
CA SER A 318 14.24 -14.55 -3.07
C SER A 318 13.94 -13.26 -2.28
N GLN A 319 13.22 -13.40 -1.16
CA GLN A 319 12.97 -12.28 -0.24
C GLN A 319 14.29 -11.62 0.22
N LYS A 320 15.31 -12.44 0.48
CA LYS A 320 16.66 -11.98 0.85
C LYS A 320 17.32 -11.14 -0.24
N GLU A 321 17.24 -11.55 -1.50
CA GLU A 321 17.79 -10.78 -2.62
C GLU A 321 17.07 -9.43 -2.81
N LEU A 322 15.75 -9.41 -2.66
CA LEU A 322 14.97 -8.16 -2.75
C LEU A 322 15.32 -7.20 -1.62
N ASP A 323 15.45 -7.71 -0.39
CA ASP A 323 15.88 -6.92 0.75
C ASP A 323 17.31 -6.38 0.54
N TYR A 324 18.22 -7.22 0.04
CA TYR A 324 19.56 -6.78 -0.33
C TYR A 324 19.52 -5.62 -1.34
N MET A 325 18.79 -5.76 -2.45
CA MET A 325 18.66 -4.69 -3.46
C MET A 325 18.11 -3.40 -2.85
N TYR A 326 17.01 -3.50 -2.10
CA TYR A 326 16.36 -2.34 -1.48
C TYR A 326 17.27 -1.61 -0.47
N TYR A 327 17.89 -2.37 0.43
CA TYR A 327 18.71 -1.80 1.50
C TYR A 327 20.06 -1.31 0.99
N LYS A 328 20.65 -1.95 -0.02
CA LYS A 328 21.86 -1.46 -0.68
C LYS A 328 21.64 -0.09 -1.32
N ASP A 329 20.58 0.07 -2.11
CA ASP A 329 20.24 1.36 -2.73
C ASP A 329 20.02 2.46 -1.69
N ARG A 330 19.34 2.12 -0.60
CA ARG A 330 19.08 3.05 0.48
C ARG A 330 20.36 3.41 1.24
N LEU A 331 21.24 2.44 1.44
CA LEU A 331 22.54 2.66 2.05
C LEU A 331 23.37 3.62 1.19
N ILE A 332 23.41 3.42 -0.13
CA ILE A 332 24.11 4.30 -1.08
C ILE A 332 23.57 5.74 -0.97
N LYS A 333 22.25 5.91 -1.05
CA LYS A 333 21.58 7.23 -1.07
C LYS A 333 21.69 8.02 0.24
N ASN A 334 21.74 7.35 1.39
CA ASN A 334 21.75 8.01 2.69
C ASN A 334 23.17 8.42 3.08
N GLU A 335 23.41 9.71 3.30
CA GLU A 335 24.74 10.21 3.71
C GLU A 335 25.04 9.92 5.18
N LYS A 336 24.01 9.85 6.03
CA LYS A 336 24.15 9.72 7.49
C LYS A 336 24.43 8.30 7.92
N PHE A 337 25.32 8.15 8.88
CA PHE A 337 25.71 6.85 9.40
C PHE A 337 24.63 6.19 10.28
N GLU A 338 23.81 6.99 10.95
CA GLU A 338 22.67 6.50 11.74
C GLU A 338 21.67 5.71 10.89
N ASP A 339 21.49 6.12 9.63
CA ASP A 339 20.65 5.40 8.67
C ASP A 339 21.26 4.02 8.34
N ALA A 340 22.59 3.91 8.26
CA ALA A 340 23.30 2.65 8.03
C ALA A 340 23.11 1.67 9.21
N ILE A 341 23.21 2.16 10.46
CA ILE A 341 22.91 1.36 11.66
C ILE A 341 21.46 0.88 11.66
N PHE A 342 20.53 1.75 11.28
CA PHE A 342 19.12 1.40 11.21
C PHE A 342 18.87 0.29 10.17
N ILE A 343 19.52 0.37 9.01
CA ILE A 343 19.47 -0.66 7.96
C ILE A 343 20.01 -1.98 8.48
N GLU A 344 21.21 -2.00 9.07
CA GLU A 344 21.82 -3.20 9.65
C GLU A 344 20.92 -3.84 10.72
N GLY A 345 20.37 -3.03 11.64
CA GLY A 345 19.46 -3.51 12.68
C GLY A 345 18.12 -4.03 12.12
N THR A 346 17.71 -3.57 10.94
CA THR A 346 16.52 -4.09 10.26
C THR A 346 16.80 -5.40 9.56
N LEU A 347 17.93 -5.51 8.83
CA LEU A 347 18.39 -6.76 8.23
C LEU A 347 18.60 -7.86 9.29
N SER A 348 19.21 -7.51 10.43
CA SER A 348 19.44 -8.45 11.54
C SER A 348 18.14 -9.01 12.11
N ARG A 349 17.09 -8.18 12.25
CA ARG A 349 15.76 -8.63 12.69
C ARG A 349 15.11 -9.59 11.68
N LYS A 350 15.40 -9.40 10.40
CA LYS A 350 15.02 -10.33 9.32
C LYS A 350 15.94 -11.55 9.23
N GLN A 351 16.86 -11.74 10.16
CA GLN A 351 17.85 -12.84 10.14
C GLN A 351 18.76 -12.79 8.89
N ILE A 352 19.00 -11.60 8.36
CA ILE A 352 19.91 -11.36 7.24
C ILE A 352 21.17 -10.67 7.78
N ASN A 353 22.33 -11.30 7.62
CA ASN A 353 23.60 -10.71 8.01
C ASN A 353 24.16 -9.84 6.88
N ILE A 354 24.36 -8.55 7.14
CA ILE A 354 24.92 -7.60 6.16
C ILE A 354 26.28 -8.05 5.60
N LYS A 355 27.06 -8.81 6.38
CA LYS A 355 28.38 -9.34 6.00
C LYS A 355 28.33 -10.41 4.93
N GLU A 356 27.15 -10.99 4.67
CA GLU A 356 26.98 -11.95 3.58
C GLU A 356 27.02 -11.28 2.20
N PHE A 357 26.97 -9.94 2.17
CA PHE A 357 27.00 -9.13 0.96
C PHE A 357 28.21 -8.20 0.99
N ASP A 358 29.31 -8.65 0.37
CA ASP A 358 30.59 -7.95 0.44
C ASP A 358 30.48 -6.47 0.05
N ASP A 359 29.81 -6.15 -1.05
CA ASP A 359 29.72 -4.78 -1.54
C ASP A 359 28.88 -3.85 -0.64
N MET A 360 27.72 -4.33 -0.15
CA MET A 360 26.92 -3.61 0.83
C MET A 360 27.68 -3.42 2.15
N TYR A 361 28.43 -4.44 2.57
CA TYR A 361 29.25 -4.37 3.77
C TYR A 361 30.41 -3.36 3.63
N GLN A 362 31.05 -3.28 2.46
CA GLN A 362 32.06 -2.25 2.20
C GLN A 362 31.48 -0.84 2.23
N ILE A 363 30.29 -0.63 1.65
CA ILE A 363 29.60 0.68 1.73
C ILE A 363 29.31 1.04 3.19
N TYR A 364 28.83 0.07 3.99
CA TYR A 364 28.58 0.26 5.41
C TYR A 364 29.87 0.65 6.16
N LYS A 365 30.97 -0.08 5.93
CA LYS A 365 32.29 0.20 6.53
C LYS A 365 32.82 1.58 6.15
N ASN A 366 32.70 1.97 4.89
CA ASN A 366 33.17 3.29 4.45
C ASN A 366 32.38 4.43 5.11
N LYS A 367 31.07 4.31 5.22
CA LYS A 367 30.24 5.31 5.93
C LYS A 367 30.57 5.37 7.42
N PHE A 368 30.87 4.22 8.01
CA PHE A 368 31.38 4.17 9.37
C PHE A 368 32.70 4.94 9.51
N LYS A 369 33.69 4.66 8.65
CA LYS A 369 35.00 5.34 8.68
C LYS A 369 34.85 6.86 8.56
N ILE A 370 34.04 7.34 7.61
CA ILE A 370 33.74 8.77 7.43
C ILE A 370 33.13 9.37 8.70
N ALA A 371 32.16 8.68 9.33
CA ALA A 371 31.54 9.16 10.55
C ALA A 371 32.53 9.24 11.73
N LEU A 372 33.47 8.29 11.85
CA LEU A 372 34.55 8.38 12.83
C LEU A 372 35.44 9.58 12.58
N GLU A 373 35.90 9.77 11.34
CA GLU A 373 36.79 10.87 10.97
C GLU A 373 36.14 12.24 11.18
N GLN A 374 34.86 12.38 10.85
CA GLN A 374 34.08 13.60 11.11
C GLN A 374 33.98 13.89 12.60
N ASN A 375 33.64 12.89 13.42
CA ASN A 375 33.54 13.07 14.87
C ASN A 375 34.90 13.39 15.52
N ILE A 376 35.99 12.79 15.04
CA ILE A 376 37.36 13.10 15.50
C ILE A 376 37.79 14.52 15.11
N ASN A 377 37.39 15.02 13.94
CA ASN A 377 37.75 16.36 13.47
C ASN A 377 36.90 17.49 14.08
N ILE A 378 35.64 17.25 14.44
CA ILE A 378 34.79 18.22 15.15
C ILE A 378 35.42 18.63 16.50
N ASP A 379 36.09 17.70 17.18
CA ASP A 379 36.77 17.94 18.47
C ASP A 379 38.07 18.77 18.36
N LYS A 380 38.54 19.05 17.13
CA LYS A 380 39.72 19.90 16.89
C LYS A 380 39.42 21.39 16.74
N GLN A 381 38.16 21.77 16.48
CA GLN A 381 37.79 23.17 16.20
C GLN A 381 37.08 23.87 17.39
N GLN A 382 36.53 23.12 18.34
CA GLN A 382 36.03 23.59 19.65
C GLN A 382 35.89 22.39 20.60
N PRO A 383 36.06 22.55 21.93
CA PRO A 383 35.92 21.43 22.84
C PRO A 383 34.47 20.91 22.93
N TYR A 384 34.29 19.61 22.72
CA TYR A 384 32.99 18.91 22.59
C TYR A 384 31.97 19.09 23.73
N TRP A 385 32.36 19.64 24.89
CA TRP A 385 31.54 19.72 26.11
C TRP A 385 30.69 21.00 26.28
N GLU A 386 30.79 21.98 25.37
CA GLU A 386 30.04 23.24 25.49
C GLU A 386 28.62 23.22 24.90
N LYS A 387 28.18 22.11 24.28
CA LYS A 387 26.83 21.98 23.69
C LYS A 387 26.02 20.82 24.28
N LYS A 388 24.85 21.13 24.85
CA LYS A 388 23.90 20.19 25.50
C LYS A 388 23.40 19.05 24.59
N ASP A 389 23.38 19.25 23.27
CA ASP A 389 22.87 18.25 22.30
C ASP A 389 23.80 17.04 22.08
N ASN A 390 25.02 17.08 22.62
CA ASN A 390 26.06 16.07 22.36
C ASN A 390 25.92 14.78 23.18
N CYS A 391 25.20 14.78 24.31
CA CYS A 391 25.06 13.54 25.10
C CYS A 391 24.23 12.49 24.30
N LEU A 392 23.23 12.88 23.47
CA LEU A 392 22.49 11.97 22.55
C LEU A 392 23.38 11.30 21.49
N GLN A 393 24.40 12.00 20.99
CA GLN A 393 25.39 11.45 20.06
C GLN A 393 26.29 10.42 20.75
N ILE A 394 26.74 10.69 21.98
CA ILE A 394 27.51 9.74 22.82
C ILE A 394 26.72 8.43 23.02
N LYS A 395 25.40 8.50 23.24
CA LYS A 395 24.54 7.30 23.38
C LYS A 395 24.49 6.45 22.12
N ASN A 396 24.36 7.07 20.95
CA ASN A 396 24.35 6.35 19.69
C ASN A 396 25.71 5.70 19.43
N LEU A 397 26.80 6.37 19.82
CA LEU A 397 28.19 5.89 19.68
C LEU A 397 28.56 4.78 20.69
N ALA A 398 27.97 4.75 21.88
CA ALA A 398 28.17 3.67 22.86
C ALA A 398 27.49 2.36 22.44
N LEU A 399 26.24 2.44 21.96
CA LEU A 399 25.51 1.33 21.32
C LEU A 399 26.25 0.76 20.08
N TYR A 400 27.14 1.58 19.52
CA TYR A 400 27.82 1.33 18.28
C TYR A 400 29.18 0.61 18.49
N ASN A 401 29.89 0.90 19.57
CA ASN A 401 31.09 0.18 19.99
C ASN A 401 30.82 -1.27 20.43
N GLU A 402 29.63 -1.55 20.97
CA GLU A 402 29.21 -2.89 21.44
C GLU A 402 29.09 -3.92 20.30
N LYS A 403 28.64 -3.50 19.11
CA LYS A 403 28.45 -4.38 17.95
C LYS A 403 29.75 -4.78 17.24
N LEU A 404 30.77 -3.92 17.31
CA LEU A 404 32.02 -4.09 16.56
C LEU A 404 33.06 -4.96 17.26
N GLY A 405 32.91 -5.22 18.57
CA GLY A 405 33.88 -6.01 19.35
C GLY A 405 34.11 -7.47 18.87
N LYS A 406 33.48 -7.91 17.77
CA LYS A 406 33.61 -9.27 17.24
C LYS A 406 34.41 -9.42 15.94
N THR A 407 34.67 -8.36 15.17
CA THR A 407 35.47 -8.47 13.92
C THR A 407 35.86 -7.09 13.41
N VAL A 408 37.09 -6.64 13.66
CA VAL A 408 37.62 -5.37 13.14
C VAL A 408 39.10 -5.57 12.80
N LEU A 409 39.56 -5.02 11.65
CA LEU A 409 40.97 -5.06 11.23
C LEU A 409 41.81 -4.12 12.13
N GLU A 410 43.12 -4.35 12.24
CA GLU A 410 43.99 -3.64 13.22
C GLU A 410 43.93 -2.10 13.15
N GLU A 411 43.82 -1.51 11.96
CA GLU A 411 43.73 -0.04 11.80
C GLU A 411 42.39 0.53 12.29
N GLU A 412 41.30 -0.17 12.01
CA GLU A 412 39.95 0.18 12.49
C GLU A 412 39.87 0.02 14.02
N GLN A 413 40.61 -0.94 14.60
CA GLN A 413 40.72 -1.15 16.04
C GLN A 413 41.45 0.02 16.72
N GLN A 414 42.46 0.61 16.09
CA GLN A 414 43.20 1.76 16.63
C GLN A 414 42.32 3.02 16.67
N LEU A 415 41.57 3.30 15.59
CA LEU A 415 40.61 4.40 15.53
C LEU A 415 39.49 4.21 16.58
N LEU A 416 38.96 2.99 16.69
CA LEU A 416 37.97 2.62 17.70
C LEU A 416 38.50 2.84 19.13
N ASN A 417 39.73 2.42 19.41
CA ASN A 417 40.37 2.59 20.71
C ASN A 417 40.62 4.07 21.06
N GLN A 418 41.02 4.89 20.08
CA GLN A 418 41.17 6.34 20.26
C GLN A 418 39.81 6.99 20.56
N PHE A 419 38.77 6.64 19.80
CA PHE A 419 37.41 7.14 19.97
C PHE A 419 36.80 6.75 21.33
N VAL A 420 36.94 5.48 21.75
CA VAL A 420 36.48 5.00 23.06
C VAL A 420 37.16 5.75 24.20
N LYS A 421 38.47 5.99 24.11
CA LYS A 421 39.22 6.81 25.10
C LYS A 421 38.68 8.24 25.17
N GLN A 422 38.34 8.86 24.04
CA GLN A 422 37.80 10.22 23.98
C GLN A 422 36.36 10.29 24.52
N SER A 423 35.50 9.36 24.13
CA SER A 423 34.11 9.28 24.60
C SER A 423 34.02 8.97 26.10
N SER A 424 34.91 8.14 26.64
CA SER A 424 35.01 7.90 28.09
C SER A 424 35.40 9.16 28.86
N LYS A 425 36.30 10.00 28.31
CA LYS A 425 36.65 11.31 28.89
C LYS A 425 35.48 12.29 28.83
N ALA A 426 34.72 12.31 27.73
CA ALA A 426 33.53 13.16 27.57
C ALA A 426 32.37 12.74 28.50
N PHE A 427 32.13 11.43 28.64
CA PHE A 427 31.10 10.90 29.55
C PHE A 427 31.37 11.25 31.02
N LYS A 428 32.64 11.23 31.43
CA LYS A 428 33.06 11.68 32.78
C LYS A 428 32.80 13.17 33.04
N LYS A 429 32.66 13.98 31.98
CA LYS A 429 32.44 15.44 32.05
C LYS A 429 31.00 15.91 31.75
N CYS A 430 30.08 15.04 31.30
CA CYS A 430 28.65 15.41 31.09
C CYS A 430 28.00 15.51 32.48
N ASP A 431 27.53 16.69 32.91
CA ASP A 431 26.98 16.93 34.27
C ASP A 431 25.49 16.54 34.43
N ASP A 432 24.85 16.08 33.35
CA ASP A 432 23.44 15.67 33.36
C ASP A 432 23.25 14.28 34.01
N GLN A 433 22.93 14.29 35.30
CA GLN A 433 22.69 13.12 36.14
C GLN A 433 21.47 12.29 35.69
N GLU A 434 20.42 12.92 35.19
CA GLU A 434 19.21 12.23 34.73
C GLU A 434 19.46 11.50 33.40
N TYR A 435 20.23 12.14 32.51
CA TYR A 435 20.73 11.53 31.28
C TYR A 435 21.63 10.31 31.56
N LYS A 436 22.58 10.43 32.50
CA LYS A 436 23.43 9.31 32.94
C LYS A 436 22.60 8.13 33.44
N LYS A 437 21.54 8.40 34.22
CA LYS A 437 20.63 7.38 34.77
C LYS A 437 19.73 6.73 33.70
N GLN A 438 19.21 7.49 32.74
CA GLN A 438 18.43 6.96 31.62
C GLN A 438 19.27 6.13 30.64
N LEU A 439 20.54 6.49 30.44
CA LEU A 439 21.49 5.69 29.66
C LEU A 439 21.78 4.36 30.37
N PHE A 440 21.99 4.41 31.69
CA PHE A 440 22.24 3.26 32.55
C PHE A 440 21.09 2.23 32.52
N GLU A 441 19.85 2.67 32.67
CA GLU A 441 18.67 1.77 32.66
C GLU A 441 18.43 1.12 31.27
N LYS A 442 18.72 1.83 30.18
CA LYS A 442 18.56 1.29 28.81
C LYS A 442 19.68 0.32 28.41
N VAL A 443 20.90 0.54 28.93
CA VAL A 443 22.04 -0.36 28.76
C VAL A 443 21.82 -1.64 29.58
N LYS A 444 21.37 -1.52 30.84
CA LYS A 444 21.08 -2.65 31.75
C LYS A 444 20.10 -3.68 31.16
N TYR A 445 19.10 -3.25 30.40
CA TYR A 445 18.10 -4.13 29.78
C TYR A 445 18.57 -4.86 28.51
N ARG A 446 19.61 -4.36 27.81
CA ARG A 446 20.14 -4.99 26.58
C ARG A 446 21.33 -5.93 26.80
N PHE A 447 22.04 -5.77 27.92
CA PHE A 447 23.25 -6.54 28.27
C PHE A 447 22.98 -7.95 28.82
N TYR A 448 21.72 -8.42 28.81
CA TYR A 448 21.38 -9.79 29.21
C TYR A 448 21.78 -10.87 28.18
N LEU A 449 22.41 -10.48 27.06
CA LEU A 449 22.93 -11.41 26.03
C LEU A 449 24.47 -11.57 26.14
N LYS A 450 24.85 -12.53 26.98
CA LYS A 450 26.09 -13.33 27.02
C LYS A 450 27.29 -12.87 26.15
N ASP A 451 28.14 -11.98 26.67
CA ASP A 451 29.55 -11.91 26.25
C ASP A 451 30.46 -11.65 27.45
N SER A 452 31.36 -12.59 27.76
CA SER A 452 32.19 -12.59 28.97
C SER A 452 33.44 -11.72 28.87
N LEU A 453 33.91 -11.41 27.66
CA LEU A 453 35.11 -10.59 27.46
C LEU A 453 34.83 -9.09 27.66
N PHE A 454 33.64 -8.64 27.26
CA PHE A 454 33.24 -7.23 27.35
C PHE A 454 32.97 -6.77 28.80
N LYS A 455 32.53 -7.71 29.64
CA LYS A 455 32.27 -7.49 31.08
C LYS A 455 33.53 -7.00 31.82
N LYS A 456 34.69 -7.61 31.53
CA LYS A 456 35.95 -7.36 32.25
C LYS A 456 36.51 -5.94 32.07
N ASN A 457 36.37 -5.35 30.89
CA ASN A 457 36.86 -3.99 30.60
C ASN A 457 35.88 -2.90 31.06
N PHE A 458 34.58 -3.21 31.09
CA PHE A 458 33.56 -2.28 31.60
C PHE A 458 33.47 -2.29 33.13
N ASP A 459 33.76 -3.41 33.80
CA ASP A 459 33.80 -3.51 35.26
C ASP A 459 34.79 -2.53 35.92
N SER A 460 35.90 -2.20 35.23
CA SER A 460 36.85 -1.17 35.69
C SER A 460 36.29 0.25 35.63
N VAL A 461 35.35 0.52 34.73
CA VAL A 461 34.65 1.81 34.61
C VAL A 461 33.49 1.86 35.60
N PHE A 462 32.80 0.74 35.80
CA PHE A 462 31.73 0.55 36.80
C PHE A 462 32.21 0.70 38.24
N LYS A 463 33.40 0.17 38.60
CA LYS A 463 33.98 0.33 39.94
C LYS A 463 34.16 1.80 40.35
N ASN A 464 34.46 2.67 39.39
CA ASN A 464 34.56 4.11 39.66
C ASN A 464 33.20 4.79 39.84
N PHE A 465 32.10 4.21 39.33
CA PHE A 465 30.75 4.73 39.48
C PHE A 465 30.07 4.30 40.79
N GLU A 466 30.32 3.07 41.27
CA GLU A 466 29.89 2.63 42.60
C GLU A 466 30.55 3.42 43.73
N ILE A 467 31.79 3.89 43.51
CA ILE A 467 32.49 4.77 44.47
C ILE A 467 31.80 6.14 44.55
N VAL A 468 31.33 6.69 43.42
CA VAL A 468 30.60 7.97 43.38
C VAL A 468 29.22 7.84 44.03
N GLN A 469 28.49 6.75 43.82
CA GLN A 469 27.20 6.53 44.52
C GLN A 469 27.34 6.34 46.04
N LYS A 470 28.45 5.78 46.52
CA LYS A 470 28.71 5.67 47.96
C LYS A 470 29.12 7.00 48.60
N GLN A 471 29.63 7.95 47.82
CA GLN A 471 29.95 9.31 48.28
C GLN A 471 28.71 10.23 48.32
N ASP A 472 27.69 9.97 47.48
CA ASP A 472 26.41 10.70 47.49
C ASP A 472 25.39 10.14 48.52
N GLN A 473 25.71 9.05 49.23
CA GLN A 473 24.89 8.46 50.31
C GLN A 473 25.49 8.64 51.73
N GLN A 474 26.63 9.33 51.85
CA GLN A 474 27.13 9.90 53.11
C GLN A 474 26.88 11.41 53.09
#